data_AF-A0A839DZ48-F1
#
_entry.id   AF-A0A839DZ48-F1
#
_cell.length_a   1.000
_cell.length_b   1.000
_cell.length_c   1.000
_cell.angle_alpha   90.00
_cell.angle_beta   90.00
_cell.angle_gamma   90.00
#
_symmetry.space_group_name_H-M   'P 1'
#
loop_
_entity.id
_entity.type
_entity.pdbx_description
1 polymer ?
#
loop_
_entity_poly.entity_id
_entity_poly.type
_entity_poly.pdbx_seq_one_letter_code
_entity_poly.pdbx_strand_id
1 'polypeptide(L)'
;MSALEELLQTLRTVEDHVGQAQRQLTRSRRSLNEAEAALVRIDPDHPETVVPPGFRRAGDQIEQSISTLDRVADTMRDYATRL
;
A
#
# COMPACT_ATOMS: atom_id res chain seq x y z
N MET A 1 30.70 -12.05 11.82
CA MET A 1 29.79 -10.97 11.40
C MET A 1 29.82 -9.90 12.46
N SER A 2 29.94 -8.64 12.06
CA SER A 2 29.85 -7.51 12.99
C SER A 2 28.39 -7.13 13.23
N ALA A 3 28.10 -6.50 14.38
CA ALA A 3 26.77 -5.98 14.68
C ALA A 3 26.26 -4.99 13.62
N LEU A 4 27.16 -4.28 12.93
CA LEU A 4 26.82 -3.38 11.82
C LEU A 4 26.35 -4.15 10.58
N GLU A 5 27.00 -5.26 10.25
CA GLU A 5 26.58 -6.12 9.12
C GLU A 5 25.20 -6.72 9.36
N GLU A 6 24.91 -7.18 10.58
CA GLU A 6 23.60 -7.69 10.97
C GLU A 6 22.51 -6.62 10.89
N LEU A 7 22.82 -5.39 11.32
CA LEU A 7 21.91 -4.25 11.20
C LEU A 7 21.61 -3.91 9.73
N LEU A 8 22.63 -3.80 8.89
CA LEU A 8 22.46 -3.52 7.46
C LEU A 8 21.66 -4.62 6.74
N GLN A 9 21.87 -5.88 7.10
CA GLN A 9 21.11 -6.99 6.54
C GLN A 9 19.64 -6.97 6.98
N THR A 10 19.39 -6.60 8.24
CA THR A 10 18.03 -6.42 8.76
C THR A 10 17.31 -5.28 8.03
N LEU A 11 17.97 -4.14 7.84
CA LEU A 11 17.40 -2.99 7.12
C LEU A 11 17.01 -3.34 5.68
N ARG A 12 17.87 -4.06 4.94
CA ARG A 12 17.55 -4.55 3.59
C ARG A 12 16.34 -5.47 3.58
N THR A 13 16.25 -6.37 4.55
CA THR A 13 15.11 -7.28 4.68
C THR A 13 13.81 -6.51 4.93
N VAL A 14 13.84 -5.46 5.75
CA VAL A 14 12.67 -4.60 5.97
C VAL A 14 12.32 -3.83 4.70
N GLU A 15 13.32 -3.31 3.96
CA GLU A 15 13.12 -2.62 2.67
C GLU A 15 12.41 -3.50 1.64
N ASP A 16 12.83 -4.77 1.51
CA ASP A 16 12.19 -5.73 0.63
C ASP A 16 10.72 -5.98 1.01
N HIS A 17 10.43 -6.15 2.29
CA HIS A 17 9.07 -6.34 2.79
C HIS A 17 8.18 -5.11 2.55
N VAL A 18 8.69 -3.91 2.82
CA VAL A 18 7.99 -2.65 2.56
C VAL A 18 7.68 -2.50 1.07
N GLY A 19 8.66 -2.76 0.21
CA GLY A 19 8.48 -2.73 -1.24
C GLY A 19 7.48 -3.78 -1.73
N GLN A 20 7.48 -4.98 -1.16
CA GLN A 20 6.48 -6.00 -1.48
C GLN A 20 5.06 -5.57 -1.07
N ALA A 21 4.91 -5.02 0.13
CA ALA A 21 3.63 -4.53 0.63
C ALA A 21 3.07 -3.38 -0.23
N GLN A 22 3.91 -2.41 -0.62
CA GLN A 22 3.52 -1.32 -1.53
C GLN A 22 3.01 -1.86 -2.87
N ARG A 23 3.73 -2.81 -3.48
CA ARG A 23 3.31 -3.44 -4.74
C ARG A 23 1.97 -4.15 -4.60
N GLN A 24 1.76 -4.87 -3.49
CA GLN A 24 0.50 -5.56 -3.23
C GLN A 24 -0.66 -4.58 -3.03
N LEU A 25 -0.48 -3.55 -2.21
CA LEU A 25 -1.50 -2.53 -1.96
C LEU A 25 -1.85 -1.75 -3.24
N THR A 26 -0.86 -1.43 -4.08
CA THR A 26 -1.09 -0.77 -5.38
C THR A 26 -1.95 -1.64 -6.30
N ARG A 27 -1.68 -2.95 -6.34
CA ARG A 27 -2.51 -3.91 -7.10
C ARG A 27 -3.93 -3.97 -6.53
N SER A 28 -4.07 -4.07 -5.20
CA SER A 28 -5.37 -4.08 -4.54
C SER A 28 -6.18 -2.81 -4.82
N ARG A 29 -5.54 -1.63 -4.82
CA ARG A 29 -6.19 -0.35 -5.18
C ARG A 29 -6.73 -0.38 -6.60
N ARG A 30 -5.92 -0.86 -7.56
CA ARG A 30 -6.35 -1.01 -8.95
C ARG A 30 -7.55 -1.94 -9.06
N SER A 31 -7.49 -3.13 -8.46
CA SER A 31 -8.59 -4.09 -8.50
C SER A 31 -9.86 -3.56 -7.84
N LEU A 32 -9.74 -2.80 -6.76
CA LEU A 32 -10.88 -2.17 -6.10
C LEU A 32 -11.54 -1.11 -7.01
N ASN A 33 -10.74 -0.26 -7.66
CA ASN A 33 -11.25 0.75 -8.60
C ASN A 33 -11.90 0.11 -9.84
N GLU A 34 -11.32 -0.99 -10.36
CA GLU A 34 -11.90 -1.77 -11.46
C GLU A 34 -13.23 -2.40 -11.06
N ALA A 35 -13.33 -2.94 -9.85
CA ALA A 35 -14.56 -3.49 -9.31
C ALA A 35 -15.63 -2.40 -9.10
N GLU A 36 -15.27 -1.24 -8.55
CA GLU A 36 -16.19 -0.10 -8.40
C GLU A 36 -16.73 0.34 -9.77
N ALA A 37 -15.85 0.50 -10.76
CA ALA A 37 -16.26 0.86 -12.12
C ALA A 37 -17.12 -0.23 -12.79
N ALA A 38 -16.92 -1.50 -12.47
CA ALA A 38 -17.78 -2.58 -12.94
C ALA A 38 -19.17 -2.53 -12.29
N LEU A 39 -19.24 -2.27 -10.98
CA LEU A 39 -20.49 -2.17 -10.24
C LEU A 39 -21.31 -0.95 -10.68
N VAL A 40 -20.69 0.22 -10.82
CA VAL A 40 -21.36 1.44 -11.32
C VAL A 40 -21.94 1.25 -12.73
N ARG A 41 -21.36 0.39 -13.56
CA ARG A 41 -21.92 0.08 -14.89
C ARG A 41 -23.16 -0.80 -14.84
N ILE A 42 -23.43 -1.50 -13.74
CA ILE A 42 -24.63 -2.34 -13.58
C ILE A 42 -25.87 -1.46 -13.40
N ASP A 43 -25.76 -0.42 -12.56
CA ASP A 43 -26.79 0.60 -12.37
C ASP A 43 -26.13 1.99 -12.32
N PRO A 44 -25.98 2.64 -13.50
CA PRO A 44 -25.39 3.97 -13.58
C PRO A 44 -26.24 5.06 -12.93
N ASP A 45 -27.56 4.85 -12.84
CA ASP A 45 -28.50 5.83 -12.32
C ASP A 45 -28.55 5.80 -10.79
N HIS A 46 -28.27 4.63 -10.18
CA HIS A 46 -28.24 4.44 -8.72
C HIS A 46 -27.01 3.65 -8.25
N PRO A 47 -25.79 4.19 -8.42
CA PRO A 47 -24.54 3.51 -8.07
C PRO A 47 -24.46 3.11 -6.59
N GLU A 48 -25.12 3.84 -5.70
CA GLU A 48 -25.20 3.54 -4.26
C GLU A 48 -25.94 2.24 -3.92
N THR A 49 -26.75 1.71 -4.85
CA THR A 49 -27.47 0.44 -4.66
C THR A 49 -26.61 -0.77 -5.00
N VAL A 50 -25.61 -0.58 -5.86
CA VAL A 50 -24.73 -1.64 -6.39
C VAL A 50 -23.31 -1.58 -5.85
N VAL A 51 -22.82 -0.40 -5.45
CA VAL A 51 -21.51 -0.24 -4.81
C VAL A 51 -21.66 -0.39 -3.30
N PRO A 52 -21.04 -1.41 -2.67
CA PRO A 52 -21.13 -1.57 -1.21
C PRO A 52 -20.58 -0.33 -0.49
N PRO A 53 -21.21 0.11 0.63
CA PRO A 53 -20.81 1.32 1.33
C PRO A 53 -19.36 1.28 1.87
N GLY A 54 -18.82 0.07 2.07
CA GLY A 54 -17.43 -0.13 2.50
C GLY A 54 -16.37 0.06 1.41
N PHE A 55 -16.74 0.17 0.13
CA PHE A 55 -15.77 0.23 -0.98
C PHE A 55 -14.87 1.46 -0.89
N ARG A 56 -15.45 2.65 -0.74
CA ARG A 56 -14.67 3.90 -0.64
C ARG A 56 -13.74 3.87 0.56
N ARG A 57 -14.25 3.44 1.71
CA ARG A 57 -13.46 3.28 2.94
C ARG A 57 -12.29 2.33 2.75
N ALA A 58 -12.48 1.20 2.08
CA ALA A 58 -11.39 0.26 1.79
C ALA A 58 -10.34 0.91 0.88
N GLY A 59 -10.78 1.71 -0.09
CA GLY A 59 -9.91 2.51 -0.94
C GLY A 59 -9.04 3.50 -0.18
N ASP A 60 -9.65 4.28 0.71
CA ASP A 60 -8.97 5.26 1.56
C ASP A 60 -7.96 4.58 2.49
N GLN A 61 -8.32 3.42 3.06
CA GLN A 61 -7.43 2.64 3.90
C GLN A 61 -6.20 2.10 3.14
N ILE A 62 -6.38 1.69 1.88
CA ILE A 62 -5.27 1.26 1.02
C ILE A 62 -4.34 2.44 0.74
N GLU A 63 -4.87 3.61 0.40
CA GLU A 63 -4.06 4.82 0.16
C GLU A 63 -3.29 5.27 1.40
N GLN A 64 -3.96 5.27 2.56
CA GLN A 64 -3.30 5.57 3.83
C GLN A 64 -2.17 4.58 4.13
N SER A 65 -2.39 3.29 3.83
CA SER A 65 -1.37 2.26 4.02
C SER A 65 -0.19 2.47 3.09
N ILE A 66 -0.41 2.81 1.82
CA ILE A 66 0.65 3.13 0.85
C ILE A 66 1.47 4.33 1.36
N SER A 67 0.82 5.43 1.73
CA SER A 67 1.50 6.63 2.24
C SER A 67 2.33 6.34 3.50
N THR A 68 1.83 5.46 4.37
CA THR A 68 2.55 5.04 5.57
C THR A 68 3.82 4.25 5.21
N LEU A 69 3.72 3.34 4.24
CA LEU A 69 4.88 2.57 3.77
C LEU A 69 5.91 3.44 3.06
N ASP A 70 5.49 4.46 2.29
CA ASP A 70 6.40 5.43 1.67
C ASP A 70 7.23 6.15 2.74
N ARG A 71 6.58 6.62 3.81
CA ARG A 71 7.28 7.28 4.94
C ARG A 71 8.25 6.34 5.65
N VAL A 72 7.89 5.07 5.81
CA VAL A 72 8.77 4.05 6.41
C VAL A 72 10.00 3.83 5.54
N ALA A 73 9.81 3.68 4.22
CA ALA A 73 10.89 3.51 3.27
C ALA A 73 11.85 4.71 3.27
N ASP A 74 11.31 5.93 3.27
CA ASP A 74 12.11 7.16 3.34
C ASP A 74 12.89 7.26 4.66
N THR A 75 12.24 6.98 5.79
CA THR A 75 12.88 6.99 7.11
C THR A 75 14.02 5.97 7.19
N MET A 76 13.83 4.78 6.61
CA MET A 76 14.86 3.75 6.57
C MET A 76 16.03 4.14 5.69
N ARG A 77 15.77 4.75 4.53
CA ARG A 77 16.82 5.25 3.63
C ARG A 77 17.63 6.34 4.33
N ASP A 78 16.95 7.29 4.98
CA ASP A 78 17.59 8.35 5.77
C ASP A 78 18.46 7.77 6.88
N TYR A 79 17.95 6.79 7.63
CA TYR A 79 18.71 6.11 8.68
C TYR A 79 19.95 5.42 8.11
N ALA A 80 19.80 4.65 7.02
CA ALA A 80 20.91 3.94 6.38
C ALA A 80 22.00 4.88 5.85
N THR A 81 21.65 6.07 5.36
CA THR A 81 22.63 7.07 4.92
C THR A 81 23.42 7.75 6.05
N ARG A 82 22.95 7.62 7.30
CA ARG A 82 23.57 8.21 8.49
C ARG A 82 24.41 7.22 9.30
N LEU A 83 24.39 5.93 8.93
CA LEU A 83 25.26 4.88 9.48
C LEU A 83 26.65 4.96 8.86
#